data_AF-K1RR93-F1
#
_entry.id   AF-K1RR93-F1
#
_cell.length_a   1.000
_cell.length_b   1.000
_cell.length_c   1.000
_cell.angle_alpha   90.00
_cell.angle_beta   90.00
_cell.angle_gamma   90.00
#
_symmetry.space_group_name_H-M   'P 1'
#
loop_
_entity.id
_entity.type
_entity.pdbx_description
1 polymer ?
#
loop_
_entity_poly.entity_id
_entity_poly.type
_entity_poly.pdbx_seq_one_letter_code
_entity_poly.pdbx_strand_id
1 'polypeptide(L)' 'MKLYPAIDLRGGQAVRLYQGDYDQMTVYNADPAAQAREFIAAGAKYLHVV' A
#
# COMPACT_ATOMS: atom_id res chain seq x y z
N MET A 1 -17.13 13.14 1.36
CA MET A 1 -16.25 12.11 1.95
C MET A 1 -14.92 12.10 1.20
N LYS A 2 -13.77 12.02 1.90
CA LYS A 2 -12.44 11.89 1.28
C LYS A 2 -11.88 10.51 1.64
N LEU A 3 -11.40 9.77 0.65
CA LEU A 3 -10.77 8.46 0.82
C LEU A 3 -9.26 8.60 0.67
N TYR A 4 -8.52 7.95 1.57
CA TYR A 4 -7.06 7.91 1.57
C TYR A 4 -6.64 6.43 1.55
N PRO A 5 -6.51 5.81 0.36
CA PRO A 5 -5.88 4.50 0.28
C PRO A 5 -4.47 4.55 0.88
N ALA A 6 -4.02 3.43 1.43
CA ALA A 6 -2.74 3.32 2.11
C ALA A 6 -1.86 2.24 1.48
N ILE A 7 -0.55 2.49 1.43
CA ILE A 7 0.48 1.51 1.11
C ILE A 7 1.51 1.51 2.23
N ASP A 8 1.74 0.36 2.84
CA ASP A 8 2.84 0.17 3.79
C ASP A 8 4.06 -0.37 3.01
N LEU A 9 5.23 0.23 3.19
CA LEU A 9 6.46 -0.11 2.47
C LEU A 9 7.43 -0.93 3.32
N ARG A 10 7.94 -2.02 2.75
CA ARG A 10 9.00 -2.83 3.36
C ARG A 10 9.85 -3.47 2.28
N GLY A 11 11.17 -3.33 2.37
CA GLY A 11 12.10 -4.00 1.45
C GLY A 11 11.88 -3.65 -0.03
N GLY A 12 11.35 -2.46 -0.32
CA GLY A 12 11.01 -2.04 -1.68
C GLY A 12 9.67 -2.58 -2.20
N GLN A 13 8.84 -3.20 -1.36
CA GLN A 13 7.55 -3.80 -1.72
C GLN A 13 6.39 -3.15 -0.95
N ALA A 14 5.18 -3.24 -1.52
CA ALA A 14 3.93 -2.87 -0.86
C ALA A 14 3.41 -4.07 -0.06
N VAL A 15 3.32 -3.91 1.26
CA VAL A 15 3.01 -5.00 2.19
C VAL A 15 1.86 -4.65 3.12
N ARG A 16 1.45 -5.63 3.92
CA ARG A 16 0.58 -5.43 5.08
C ARG A 16 1.03 -6.33 6.20
N LEU A 17 1.08 -5.79 7.42
CA LEU A 17 1.29 -6.58 8.63
C LEU A 17 -0.06 -6.85 9.30
N TYR A 18 -0.33 -8.10 9.67
CA TYR A 18 -1.49 -8.40 10.49
C TYR A 18 -1.27 -7.84 11.91
N GLN A 19 -2.07 -6.85 12.31
CA GLN A 19 -1.93 -6.16 13.60
C GLN A 19 -0.52 -5.61 13.90
N GLY A 20 0.28 -5.30 12.86
CA GLY A 20 1.65 -4.83 13.02
C GLY A 20 2.69 -5.93 13.25
N ASP A 21 2.30 -7.20 13.21
CA ASP A 21 3.18 -8.35 13.34
C ASP A 21 3.97 -8.60 12.04
N TYR A 22 5.30 -8.53 12.14
CA TYR A 22 6.22 -8.74 11.01
C TYR A 22 6.26 -10.19 10.55
N ASP A 23 6.02 -11.15 11.44
CA ASP A 23 6.00 -12.57 11.09
C ASP A 23 4.73 -12.92 10.31
N GLN A 24 3.71 -12.06 10.37
CA GLN A 24 2.45 -12.16 9.63
C GLN A 24 2.34 -11.06 8.58
N MET A 25 3.36 -10.97 7.73
CA MET A 25 3.42 -10.04 6.60
C MET A 25 2.87 -10.67 5.32
N THR A 26 2.02 -9.92 4.62
CA THR A 26 1.59 -10.24 3.26
C THR A 26 2.17 -9.23 2.28
N VAL A 27 2.81 -9.70 1.21
CA VAL A 27 3.21 -8.86 0.07
C VAL A 27 2.02 -8.74 -0.88
N TYR A 28 1.52 -7.53 -1.10
CA TYR A 28 0.44 -7.27 -2.04
C TYR A 28 0.98 -6.94 -3.44
N ASN A 29 2.07 -6.18 -3.51
CA ASN A 29 2.70 -5.83 -4.78
C ASN A 29 4.20 -5.66 -4.59
N ALA A 30 4.99 -6.22 -5.50
CA ALA A 30 6.45 -6.07 -5.47
C ALA A 30 6.92 -4.69 -5.99
N ASP A 31 6.07 -3.97 -6.75
CA ASP A 31 6.32 -2.59 -7.18
C ASP A 31 5.31 -1.64 -6.48
N PRO A 32 5.71 -0.92 -5.43
CA PRO A 32 4.85 0.04 -4.75
C PRO A 32 4.36 1.16 -5.67
N ALA A 33 5.15 1.55 -6.68
CA ALA A 33 4.73 2.55 -7.64
C ALA A 33 3.64 2.00 -8.56
N ALA A 34 3.66 0.70 -8.89
CA ALA A 34 2.53 0.06 -9.58
C ALA A 34 1.27 0.08 -8.73
N GLN A 35 1.37 -0.26 -7.44
CA GLN A 35 0.22 -0.20 -6.53
C GLN A 35 -0.36 1.22 -6.42
N ALA A 36 0.49 2.25 -6.36
CA ALA A 36 0.05 3.64 -6.36
C ALA A 36 -0.65 4.02 -7.68
N ARG A 37 -0.12 3.57 -8.83
CA ARG A 37 -0.74 3.79 -10.15
C ARG A 37 -2.13 3.15 -10.23
N GLU A 38 -2.33 1.97 -9.66
CA GLU A 38 -3.66 1.34 -9.59
C GLU A 38 -4.65 2.19 -8.79
N PHE A 39 -4.24 2.73 -7.64
CA PHE A 39 -5.11 3.62 -6.86
C PHE A 39 -5.46 4.91 -7.61
N ILE A 40 -4.48 5.50 -8.31
CA ILE A 40 -4.72 6.67 -9.16
C ILE A 40 -5.72 6.31 -10.28
N ALA A 41 -5.54 5.17 -10.95
CA ALA A 41 -6.44 4.69 -11.99
C ALA A 41 -7.86 4.43 -11.47
N ALA A 42 -8.00 4.00 -10.20
CA ALA A 42 -9.28 3.85 -9.50
C ALA A 42 -9.89 5.19 -9.03
N GLY A 43 -9.24 6.33 -9.29
CA GLY A 43 -9.74 7.67 -8.97
C GLY A 43 -9.27 8.23 -7.62
N ALA A 44 -8.29 7.60 -6.97
CA ALA A 44 -7.70 8.14 -5.75
C ALA A 44 -6.99 9.47 -6.04
N LYS A 45 -7.26 10.47 -5.22
CA LYS A 45 -6.62 11.80 -5.28
C LYS A 45 -5.53 11.99 -4.23
N TYR A 46 -5.50 11.10 -3.24
CA TYR A 46 -4.58 11.13 -2.14
C TYR A 46 -4.11 9.70 -1.87
N LEU A 47 -2.89 9.58 -1.37
CA LEU A 47 -2.28 8.32 -1.01
C LEU A 47 -1.57 8.51 0.33
N HIS A 48 -1.88 7.67 1.30
CA HIS A 48 -1.13 7.57 2.54
C HIS A 48 -0.03 6.52 2.36
N VAL A 49 1.20 6.84 2.72
CA VAL A 49 2.33 5.91 2.60
C VAL A 49 2.99 5.82 3.96
N VAL A 50 3.26 4.59 4.40
CA VAL A 50 3.93 4.26 5.67
C VAL A 50 5.23 3.54 5.38
#